data_AF-A0A8T4ECY1-F1
#
_entry.id   AF-A0A8T4ECY1-F1
#
_cell.length_a   1.000
_cell.length_b   1.000
_cell.length_c   1.000
_cell.angle_alpha   90.00
_cell.angle_beta   90.00
_cell.angle_gamma   90.00
#
_symmetry.space_group_name_H-M   'P 1'
#
loop_
_entity.id
_entity.type
_entity.pdbx_description
1 polymer ?
#
loop_
_entity_poly.entity_id
_entity_poly.type
_entity_poly.pdbx_seq_one_letter_code
_entity_poly.pdbx_strand_id
1 'polypeptide(L)'
;MNLSNAIIEYLLWTHNMIWNIVENLTDDEFEQSFGTNSGSIKVRYIHLAEDTWEWFHDWCYNELEMPAFCDMSRHELYQSIIGYIEEWKQLVDHPTIDTYTEQRNGKTVTVNFDEIIFHLVNHHSYHRGQIVLCLRLLGKEVCMTDYVPYKFAS
;
A
#
# COMPACT_ATOMS: atom_id res chain seq x y z
N MET A 1 20.60 10.19 -0.71
CA MET A 1 19.45 9.27 -0.66
C MET A 1 18.90 9.16 -2.08
N ASN A 2 18.84 7.95 -2.65
CA ASN A 2 18.21 7.73 -3.96
C ASN A 2 16.71 8.10 -3.86
N LEU A 3 16.11 8.56 -4.96
CA LEU A 3 14.69 8.90 -5.05
C LEU A 3 13.81 7.75 -4.56
N SER A 4 14.15 6.51 -4.91
CA SER A 4 13.44 5.28 -4.50
C SER A 4 13.37 5.12 -2.98
N ASN A 5 14.47 5.40 -2.27
CA ASN A 5 14.46 5.44 -0.80
C ASN A 5 13.54 6.54 -0.27
N ALA A 6 13.61 7.75 -0.84
CA ALA A 6 12.80 8.87 -0.39
C ALA A 6 11.29 8.68 -0.62
N ILE A 7 10.89 8.00 -1.71
CA ILE A 7 9.47 7.73 -2.00
C ILE A 7 8.92 6.55 -1.17
N ILE A 8 9.74 5.58 -0.79
CA ILE A 8 9.34 4.52 0.16
C ILE A 8 9.17 5.10 1.57
N GLU A 9 10.07 5.98 2.01
CA GLU A 9 9.91 6.66 3.31
C GLU A 9 8.65 7.54 3.35
N TYR A 10 8.36 8.24 2.24
CA TYR A 10 7.08 8.91 2.07
C TYR A 10 5.91 7.94 2.16
N LEU A 11 5.98 6.79 1.50
CA LEU A 11 4.92 5.79 1.52
C LEU A 11 4.62 5.31 2.94
N LEU A 12 5.65 4.94 3.70
CA LEU A 12 5.56 4.58 5.12
C LEU A 12 4.93 5.70 5.96
N TRP A 13 5.39 6.93 5.78
CA TRP A 13 4.83 8.08 6.49
C TRP A 13 3.34 8.26 6.20
N THR A 14 2.91 8.17 4.94
CA THR A 14 1.48 8.31 4.62
C THR A 14 0.62 7.21 5.20
N HIS A 15 1.12 5.97 5.24
CA HIS A 15 0.40 4.85 5.85
C HIS A 15 0.23 5.05 7.36
N ASN A 16 1.29 5.45 8.06
CA ASN A 16 1.22 5.78 9.49
C ASN A 16 0.20 6.90 9.77
N MET A 17 0.20 7.97 8.97
CA MET A 17 -0.73 9.09 9.17
C MET A 17 -2.20 8.69 9.02
N ILE A 18 -2.52 7.80 8.07
CA ILE A 18 -3.87 7.30 7.88
C ILE A 18 -4.23 6.26 8.94
N TRP A 19 -3.28 5.41 9.32
CA TRP A 19 -3.48 4.38 10.33
C TRP A 19 -3.86 4.94 11.69
N ASN A 20 -3.25 6.04 12.13
CA ASN A 20 -3.60 6.74 13.38
C ASN A 20 -5.09 7.12 13.47
N ILE A 21 -5.78 7.22 12.32
CA ILE A 21 -7.22 7.44 12.26
C ILE A 21 -7.96 6.10 12.21
N VAL A 22 -7.52 5.18 11.34
CA VAL A 22 -8.17 3.89 11.08
C VAL A 22 -8.17 2.96 12.30
N GLU A 23 -7.11 2.97 13.10
CA GLU A 23 -7.01 2.14 14.31
C GLU A 23 -8.08 2.48 15.35
N ASN A 24 -8.57 3.73 15.32
CA ASN A 24 -9.53 4.28 16.27
C ASN A 24 -10.99 4.23 15.77
N LEU A 25 -11.25 3.71 14.57
CA LEU A 25 -12.61 3.52 14.07
C LEU A 25 -13.31 2.38 14.81
N THR A 26 -14.62 2.43 14.96
CA THR A 26 -15.39 1.22 15.35
C THR A 26 -15.33 0.16 14.25
N ASP A 27 -15.71 -1.08 14.56
CA ASP A 27 -15.83 -2.13 13.53
C ASP A 27 -16.88 -1.79 12.48
N ASP A 28 -18.02 -1.25 12.89
CA ASP A 28 -19.05 -0.78 11.97
C ASP A 28 -18.53 0.30 11.01
N GLU A 29 -17.76 1.28 11.50
CA GLU A 29 -17.17 2.34 10.67
C GLU A 29 -16.14 1.79 9.67
N PHE A 30 -15.34 0.80 10.08
CA PHE A 30 -14.33 0.16 9.22
C PHE A 30 -14.96 -0.68 8.11
N GLU A 31 -16.10 -1.31 8.40
CA GLU A 31 -16.83 -2.18 7.48
C GLU A 31 -17.89 -1.46 6.64
N GLN A 32 -18.30 -0.25 7.03
CA GLN A 32 -19.29 0.53 6.31
C GLN A 32 -18.89 0.79 4.86
N SER A 33 -19.78 0.43 3.93
CA SER A 33 -19.60 0.64 2.49
C SER A 33 -20.26 1.92 2.01
N PHE A 34 -19.54 2.70 1.18
CA PHE A 34 -20.00 3.98 0.64
C PHE A 34 -20.34 3.92 -0.87
N GLY A 35 -20.64 2.73 -1.38
CA GLY A 35 -21.04 2.50 -2.78
C GLY A 35 -20.13 1.51 -3.50
N THR A 36 -20.53 1.12 -4.71
CA THR A 36 -19.90 0.03 -5.49
C THR A 36 -18.43 0.25 -5.79
N ASN A 37 -18.00 1.49 -6.06
CA ASN A 37 -16.61 1.79 -6.43
C ASN A 37 -15.73 2.23 -5.26
N SER A 38 -16.31 2.79 -4.19
CA SER A 38 -15.54 3.19 -3.00
C SER A 38 -15.30 2.02 -2.06
N GLY A 39 -16.26 1.10 -1.97
CA GLY A 39 -16.23 -0.02 -1.03
C GLY A 39 -16.22 0.47 0.44
N SER A 40 -15.67 -0.36 1.32
CA SER A 40 -15.38 -0.03 2.72
C SER A 40 -13.88 0.14 2.94
N ILE A 41 -13.49 0.74 4.07
CA ILE A 41 -12.08 0.88 4.45
C ILE A 41 -11.46 -0.52 4.60
N LYS A 42 -12.20 -1.49 5.16
CA LYS A 42 -11.79 -2.90 5.25
C LYS A 42 -11.36 -3.48 3.90
N VAL A 43 -12.21 -3.39 2.89
CA VAL A 43 -11.91 -3.93 1.56
C VAL A 43 -10.67 -3.27 0.95
N ARG A 44 -10.43 -1.99 1.24
CA ARG A 44 -9.22 -1.28 0.77
C ARG A 44 -7.95 -1.72 1.49
N TYR A 45 -8.02 -1.97 2.79
CA TYR A 45 -6.89 -2.53 3.55
C TYR A 45 -6.56 -3.97 3.13
N ILE A 46 -7.57 -4.80 2.88
CA ILE A 46 -7.38 -6.15 2.34
C ILE A 46 -6.66 -6.06 0.99
N HIS A 47 -7.18 -5.27 0.06
CA HIS A 47 -6.58 -5.09 -1.28
C HIS A 47 -5.14 -4.57 -1.23
N LEU A 48 -4.83 -3.63 -0.33
CA LEU A 48 -3.46 -3.13 -0.17
C LEU A 48 -2.52 -4.19 0.44
N ALA A 49 -3.01 -5.02 1.36
CA ALA A 49 -2.22 -6.13 1.91
C ALA A 49 -1.94 -7.20 0.85
N GLU A 50 -2.94 -7.54 0.04
CA GLU A 50 -2.81 -8.44 -1.11
C GLU A 50 -1.80 -7.91 -2.13
N ASP A 51 -1.93 -6.65 -2.57
CA ASP A 51 -1.06 -6.03 -3.58
C ASP A 51 0.40 -5.93 -3.11
N THR A 52 0.64 -5.46 -1.87
CA THR A 52 2.01 -5.41 -1.32
C THR A 52 2.66 -6.78 -1.22
N TRP A 53 1.89 -7.79 -0.79
CA TRP A 53 2.36 -9.17 -0.71
C TRP A 53 2.67 -9.70 -2.11
N GLU A 54 1.73 -9.61 -3.05
CA GLU A 54 1.84 -10.14 -4.42
C GLU A 54 3.09 -9.59 -5.09
N TRP A 55 3.24 -8.27 -5.15
CA TRP A 55 4.40 -7.66 -5.81
C TRP A 55 5.73 -7.98 -5.14
N PHE A 56 5.78 -8.03 -3.80
CA PHE A 56 7.01 -8.38 -3.11
C PHE A 56 7.42 -9.81 -3.42
N HIS A 57 6.46 -10.74 -3.38
CA HIS A 57 6.74 -12.15 -3.60
C HIS A 57 7.02 -12.46 -5.06
N ASP A 58 6.33 -11.84 -6.01
CA ASP A 58 6.64 -11.93 -7.44
C ASP A 58 8.05 -11.40 -7.79
N TRP A 59 8.52 -10.39 -7.05
CA TRP A 59 9.84 -9.82 -7.25
C TRP A 59 10.96 -10.67 -6.64
N CYS A 60 10.73 -11.24 -5.45
CA CYS A 60 11.75 -11.94 -4.67
C CYS A 60 11.74 -13.47 -4.88
N TYR A 61 10.59 -14.03 -5.22
CA TYR A 61 10.33 -15.46 -5.27
C TYR A 61 9.50 -15.76 -6.53
N ASN A 62 9.35 -17.05 -6.87
CA ASN A 62 8.57 -17.43 -8.04
C ASN A 62 7.17 -17.94 -7.72
N GLU A 63 6.92 -18.54 -6.56
CA GLU A 63 5.62 -19.15 -6.26
C GLU A 63 5.39 -19.29 -4.74
N LEU A 64 4.41 -18.55 -4.20
CA LEU A 64 3.90 -18.72 -2.84
C LEU A 64 2.38 -18.66 -2.82
N GLU A 65 1.77 -19.30 -1.82
CA GLU A 65 0.33 -19.21 -1.58
C GLU A 65 0.02 -17.92 -0.81
N MET A 66 -0.91 -17.12 -1.35
CA MET A 66 -1.29 -15.85 -0.73
C MET A 66 -2.03 -16.10 0.59
N PRO A 67 -1.69 -15.37 1.68
CA PRO A 67 -2.43 -15.43 2.92
C PRO A 67 -3.91 -15.07 2.74
N ALA A 68 -4.77 -15.63 3.59
CA ALA A 68 -6.18 -15.27 3.65
C ALA A 68 -6.37 -13.89 4.33
N PHE A 69 -5.95 -12.81 3.66
CA PHE A 69 -6.04 -11.44 4.17
C PHE A 69 -7.47 -11.03 4.56
N CYS A 70 -8.49 -11.62 3.91
CA CYS A 70 -9.89 -11.37 4.24
C CYS A 70 -10.28 -11.74 5.68
N ASP A 71 -9.55 -12.69 6.29
CA ASP A 71 -9.81 -13.18 7.64
C ASP A 71 -9.00 -12.42 8.71
N MET A 72 -8.11 -11.53 8.29
CA MET A 72 -7.26 -10.74 9.19
C MET A 72 -7.99 -9.54 9.78
N SER A 73 -7.67 -9.22 11.03
CA SER A 73 -8.05 -7.97 11.67
C SER A 73 -7.39 -6.77 10.97
N ARG A 74 -7.95 -5.58 11.17
CA ARG A 74 -7.36 -4.32 10.65
C ARG A 74 -5.90 -4.12 11.08
N HIS A 75 -5.52 -4.58 12.28
CA HIS A 75 -4.16 -4.46 12.81
C HIS A 75 -3.21 -5.39 12.07
N GLU A 76 -3.62 -6.64 11.86
CA GLU A 76 -2.84 -7.62 11.10
C GLU A 76 -2.67 -7.17 9.64
N LEU A 77 -3.73 -6.65 9.01
CA LEU A 77 -3.66 -6.07 7.67
C LEU A 77 -2.65 -4.93 7.60
N TYR A 78 -2.72 -3.99 8.55
CA TYR A 78 -1.79 -2.86 8.61
C TYR A 78 -0.34 -3.31 8.82
N GLN A 79 -0.12 -4.24 9.76
CA GLN A 79 1.20 -4.80 10.03
C GLN A 79 1.78 -5.52 8.81
N SER A 80 0.96 -6.26 8.06
CA SER A 80 1.38 -6.88 6.81
C SER A 80 1.85 -5.82 5.80
N ILE A 81 1.03 -4.79 5.57
CA ILE A 81 1.34 -3.72 4.59
C ILE A 81 2.67 -3.03 4.96
N ILE A 82 2.82 -2.57 6.21
CA ILE A 82 4.04 -1.90 6.64
C ILE A 82 5.25 -2.84 6.60
N GLY A 83 5.07 -4.10 7.02
CA GLY A 83 6.11 -5.11 6.98
C GLY A 83 6.70 -5.27 5.58
N TYR A 84 5.86 -5.46 4.56
CA TYR A 84 6.34 -5.59 3.18
C TYR A 84 6.92 -4.29 2.62
N ILE A 85 6.41 -3.11 2.99
CA ILE A 85 7.02 -1.85 2.56
C ILE A 85 8.44 -1.69 3.16
N GLU A 86 8.66 -2.12 4.41
CA GLU A 86 10.00 -2.14 5.01
C GLU A 86 10.92 -3.18 4.35
N GLU A 87 10.41 -4.34 3.95
CA GLU A 87 11.18 -5.30 3.14
C GLU A 87 11.58 -4.70 1.78
N TRP A 88 10.67 -4.02 1.09
CA TRP A 88 10.98 -3.27 -0.13
C TRP A 88 12.06 -2.21 0.08
N LYS A 89 12.04 -1.52 1.23
CA LYS A 89 13.07 -0.55 1.61
C LYS A 89 14.46 -1.20 1.68
N GLN A 90 14.55 -2.42 2.22
CA GLN A 90 15.83 -3.15 2.29
C GLN A 90 16.39 -3.51 0.90
N LEU A 91 15.52 -3.70 -0.09
CA LEU A 91 15.91 -4.03 -1.46
C LEU A 91 16.40 -2.83 -2.29
N VAL A 92 16.16 -1.58 -1.85
CA VAL A 92 16.52 -0.39 -2.64
C VAL A 92 18.03 -0.31 -2.93
N ASP A 93 18.86 -0.66 -1.95
CA ASP A 93 20.31 -0.62 -2.11
C ASP A 93 20.84 -1.90 -2.76
N HIS A 94 20.08 -3.01 -2.67
CA HIS A 94 20.48 -4.35 -3.08
C HIS A 94 19.29 -5.15 -3.66
N PRO A 95 18.83 -4.83 -4.90
CA PRO A 95 17.72 -5.54 -5.50
C PRO A 95 18.08 -7.01 -5.75
N THR A 96 17.12 -7.91 -5.54
CA THR A 96 17.28 -9.36 -5.75
C THR A 96 17.43 -9.75 -7.22
N ILE A 97 16.72 -9.04 -8.09
CA ILE A 97 16.74 -9.18 -9.55
C ILE A 97 16.80 -7.78 -10.19
N ASP A 98 17.32 -7.68 -11.41
CA ASP A 98 17.41 -6.40 -12.13
C ASP A 98 16.06 -5.96 -12.71
N THR A 99 15.26 -6.94 -13.17
CA THR A 99 13.95 -6.71 -13.82
C THR A 99 12.99 -7.85 -13.55
N TYR A 100 11.71 -7.54 -13.39
CA TYR A 100 10.61 -8.49 -13.37
C TYR A 100 9.88 -8.46 -14.72
N THR A 101 9.42 -9.62 -15.21
CA THR A 101 8.68 -9.73 -16.47
C THR A 101 7.36 -10.45 -16.25
N GLU A 102 6.26 -9.75 -16.47
CA GLU A 102 4.91 -10.29 -16.42
C GLU A 102 4.40 -10.61 -17.84
N GLN A 103 3.69 -11.72 -17.98
CA GLN A 103 2.95 -12.05 -19.19
C GLN A 103 1.45 -12.16 -18.90
N ARG A 104 0.66 -11.24 -19.44
CA ARG A 104 -0.79 -11.20 -19.24
C ARG A 104 -1.51 -10.93 -20.55
N ASN A 105 -2.52 -11.74 -20.87
CA ASN A 105 -3.36 -11.61 -22.08
C ASN A 105 -2.54 -11.50 -23.40
N GLY A 106 -1.47 -12.28 -23.52
CA GLY A 106 -0.60 -12.29 -24.70
C GLY A 106 0.29 -11.04 -24.85
N LYS A 107 0.39 -10.21 -23.80
CA LYS A 107 1.34 -9.10 -23.74
C LYS A 107 2.43 -9.42 -22.72
N THR A 108 3.65 -9.04 -23.05
CA THR A 108 4.82 -9.11 -22.16
C THR A 108 5.16 -7.70 -21.71
N VAL A 109 5.25 -7.50 -20.40
CA VAL A 109 5.68 -6.24 -19.77
C VAL A 109 6.89 -6.55 -18.91
N THR A 110 7.95 -5.77 -19.07
CA THR A 110 9.15 -5.86 -18.23
C THR A 110 9.29 -4.55 -17.48
N VAL A 111 9.51 -4.63 -16.17
CA VAL A 111 9.71 -3.48 -15.28
C VAL A 111 11.02 -3.63 -14.51
N ASN A 112 11.72 -2.52 -14.31
CA ASN A 112 12.90 -2.46 -13.43
C ASN A 112 12.51 -2.11 -11.98
N PHE A 113 13.50 -2.12 -11.07
CA PHE A 113 13.27 -1.87 -9.64
C PHE A 113 12.62 -0.49 -9.37
N ASP A 114 13.08 0.57 -10.02
CA ASP A 114 12.51 1.90 -9.82
C ASP A 114 11.07 1.99 -10.35
N GLU A 115 10.76 1.29 -11.44
CA GLU A 115 9.41 1.20 -12.01
C GLU A 115 8.44 0.45 -11.08
N ILE A 116 8.88 -0.63 -10.43
CA ILE A 116 8.02 -1.34 -9.47
C ILE A 116 7.79 -0.51 -8.20
N ILE A 117 8.80 0.19 -7.68
CA ILE A 117 8.61 1.10 -6.55
C ILE A 117 7.65 2.24 -6.94
N PHE A 118 7.77 2.78 -8.15
CA PHE A 118 6.83 3.78 -8.66
C PHE A 118 5.40 3.24 -8.72
N HIS A 119 5.20 2.03 -9.26
CA HIS A 119 3.91 1.35 -9.30
C HIS A 119 3.29 1.24 -7.90
N LEU A 120 4.05 0.70 -6.93
CA LEU A 120 3.60 0.54 -5.53
C LEU A 120 3.15 1.88 -4.93
N VAL A 121 3.99 2.92 -5.01
CA VAL A 121 3.68 4.24 -4.45
C VAL A 121 2.44 4.85 -5.12
N ASN A 122 2.32 4.73 -6.45
CA ASN A 122 1.19 5.25 -7.20
C ASN A 122 -0.12 4.52 -6.86
N HIS A 123 -0.10 3.19 -6.85
CA HIS A 123 -1.26 2.35 -6.54
C HIS A 123 -1.74 2.56 -5.10
N HIS A 124 -0.81 2.63 -4.15
CA HIS A 124 -1.11 2.96 -2.77
C HIS A 124 -1.69 4.37 -2.62
N SER A 125 -1.20 5.34 -3.39
CA SER A 125 -1.75 6.70 -3.36
C SER A 125 -3.19 6.76 -3.91
N TYR A 126 -3.48 6.00 -4.96
CA TYR A 126 -4.83 5.85 -5.50
C TYR A 126 -5.81 5.29 -4.45
N HIS A 127 -5.46 4.17 -3.81
CA HIS A 127 -6.32 3.57 -2.79
C HIS A 127 -6.36 4.37 -1.48
N ARG A 128 -5.28 5.05 -1.09
CA ARG A 128 -5.27 6.01 0.02
C ARG A 128 -6.29 7.12 -0.23
N GLY A 129 -6.39 7.64 -1.45
CA GLY A 129 -7.42 8.63 -1.80
C GLY A 129 -8.85 8.13 -1.55
N GLN A 130 -9.12 6.87 -1.85
CA GLN A 130 -10.42 6.24 -1.58
C GLN A 130 -10.67 6.08 -0.06
N ILE A 131 -9.66 5.64 0.70
CA ILE A 131 -9.75 5.54 2.17
C ILE A 131 -10.00 6.92 2.78
N VAL A 132 -9.26 7.95 2.36
CA VAL A 132 -9.43 9.34 2.81
C VAL A 132 -10.84 9.85 2.53
N LEU A 133 -11.43 9.50 1.38
CA LEU A 133 -12.81 9.84 1.08
C LEU A 133 -13.79 9.16 2.05
N CYS A 134 -13.64 7.86 2.32
CA CYS A 134 -14.47 7.14 3.30
C CYS A 134 -14.34 7.74 4.70
N LEU A 135 -13.12 8.05 5.16
CA LEU A 135 -12.87 8.72 6.44
C LEU A 135 -13.59 10.07 6.53
N ARG A 136 -13.57 10.87 5.46
CA ARG A 136 -14.30 12.15 5.41
C ARG A 136 -15.81 11.96 5.44
N LEU A 137 -16.34 10.93 4.77
CA LEU A 137 -17.77 10.60 4.81
C LEU A 137 -18.22 10.13 6.20
N LEU A 138 -17.32 9.53 6.97
CA LEU A 138 -17.50 9.20 8.39
C LEU A 138 -17.32 10.42 9.32
N GLY A 139 -17.07 11.61 8.77
CA GLY A 139 -16.86 12.83 9.55
C GLY A 139 -15.50 12.89 10.28
N LYS A 140 -14.53 12.06 9.89
CA LYS A 140 -13.17 12.10 10.46
C LYS A 140 -12.36 13.22 9.82
N GLU A 141 -11.55 13.89 10.62
CA GLU A 141 -10.55 14.84 10.10
C GLU A 141 -9.34 14.08 9.56
N VAL A 142 -8.90 14.44 8.36
CA VAL A 142 -7.78 13.78 7.69
C VAL A 142 -6.75 14.81 7.25
N CYS A 143 -5.50 14.62 7.65
CA CYS A 143 -4.39 15.50 7.28
C CYS A 143 -4.03 15.41 5.79
N MET A 144 -3.33 16.43 5.29
CA MET A 144 -2.78 16.41 3.93
C MET A 144 -1.61 15.42 3.85
N THR A 145 -1.64 14.52 2.86
CA THR A 145 -0.65 13.45 2.68
C THR A 145 0.18 13.62 1.39
N ASP A 146 0.25 14.85 0.87
CA ASP A 146 1.06 15.16 -0.30
C ASP A 146 2.57 15.07 0.04
N TYR A 147 3.39 14.84 -0.99
CA TYR A 147 4.84 14.67 -0.82
C TYR A 147 5.55 15.91 -0.27
N VAL A 148 5.15 17.11 -0.71
CA VAL A 148 5.78 18.37 -0.24
C VAL A 148 5.53 18.60 1.26
N PRO A 149 4.31 18.46 1.80
CA PRO A 149 4.06 18.43 3.24
C PRO A 149 4.90 17.42 4.01
N TYR A 150 5.07 16.20 3.49
CA TYR A 150 5.97 15.20 4.08
C TYR A 150 7.40 15.75 4.23
N LYS A 151 7.93 16.45 3.23
CA LYS A 151 9.28 17.06 3.30
C LYS A 151 9.44 18.12 4.39
N PHE A 152 8.36 18.73 4.86
CA PHE A 152 8.40 19.64 6.02
C PHE A 152 8.31 18.90 7.37
N ALA A 153 7.77 17.68 7.37
CA ALA A 153 7.58 16.86 8.57
C ALA A 153 8.72 15.85 8.82
N SER A 154 9.55 15.57 7.80
CA SER A 154 10.66 14.59 7.79
C SER A 154 12.01 15.19 8.15
#